data_AF-A0A348NY15-F1
#
_entry.id   AF-A0A348NY15-F1
#
_cell.length_a   1.000
_cell.length_b   1.000
_cell.length_c   1.000
_cell.angle_alpha   90.00
_cell.angle_beta   90.00
_cell.angle_gamma   90.00
#
_symmetry.space_group_name_H-M   'P 1'
#
loop_
_entity.id
_entity.type
_entity.pdbx_description
1 polymer ?
#
loop_
_entity_poly.entity_id
_entity_poly.type
_entity_poly.pdbx_seq_one_letter_code
_entity_poly.pdbx_strand_id
1 'polypeptide(L)'
;MDSENNIFIADYGSSPKVNKYDKNGNFMNTFVRNGLGPGEMGRIIYLCLKNDTVYVADESQTVSVFDNSGEFLYRFKPEGWRFQLKPVGTNKFICALLKGRVEQDRVLITQELALTNNSFQTIKVLDTTEYFADDRDIPATWMYASISKDKIYVGMGGDMYYKINVFDHSGDLVEEVHKNYASIMYSEEEYEKMTRYLDKTGQASLNKKNAYKKRAVVGVYNDKNGNLIVHPAVDTAKGNTDGMMLDFFSKENNEYLNSYLLKTDEPYYQCDFNTFLIFYGNMMFKFDSDKSIIDVYEY
;
A
#
# COMPACT_ATOMS: atom_id res chain seq x y z
N MET A 1 3.60 12.77 7.77
CA MET A 1 3.96 14.07 8.37
C MET A 1 2.95 14.41 9.45
N ASP A 2 3.38 15.06 10.52
CA ASP A 2 2.51 15.52 11.62
C ASP A 2 1.78 16.83 11.28
N SER A 3 1.00 17.37 12.21
CA SER A 3 0.24 18.61 12.02
C SER A 3 1.10 19.84 11.74
N GLU A 4 2.38 19.81 12.12
CA GLU A 4 3.35 20.88 11.89
C GLU A 4 4.15 20.68 10.59
N ASN A 5 3.81 19.63 9.82
CA ASN A 5 4.54 19.14 8.65
C ASN A 5 5.95 18.62 8.97
N ASN A 6 6.22 18.20 10.21
CA ASN A 6 7.44 17.47 10.51
C ASN A 6 7.41 16.08 9.83
N ILE A 7 8.56 15.66 9.36
CA ILE A 7 8.75 14.45 8.55
C ILE A 7 9.32 13.35 9.44
N PHE A 8 8.71 12.17 9.38
CA PHE A 8 9.15 11.00 10.13
C PHE A 8 9.60 9.93 9.14
N ILE A 9 10.84 9.44 9.29
CA ILE A 9 11.45 8.44 8.42
C ILE A 9 11.88 7.26 9.28
N ALA A 10 11.31 6.08 9.00
CA ALA A 10 11.73 4.83 9.61
C ALA A 10 12.79 4.14 8.74
N ASP A 11 13.88 3.73 9.36
CA ASP A 11 14.86 2.83 8.76
C ASP A 11 14.47 1.39 9.07
N TYR A 12 14.04 0.65 8.04
CA TYR A 12 13.64 -0.75 8.12
C TYR A 12 14.84 -1.72 8.04
N GLY A 13 16.08 -1.20 8.05
CA GLY A 13 17.31 -1.96 8.05
C GLY A 13 17.58 -2.70 9.37
N SER A 14 18.80 -3.22 9.51
CA SER A 14 19.23 -4.00 10.68
C SER A 14 19.40 -3.17 11.96
N SER A 15 19.45 -1.85 11.84
CA SER A 15 19.51 -0.91 12.97
C SER A 15 18.26 -0.04 12.95
N PRO A 16 17.19 -0.44 13.64
CA PRO A 16 15.91 0.26 13.58
C PRO A 16 16.05 1.64 14.23
N LYS A 17 15.67 2.65 13.46
CA LYS A 17 15.60 4.04 13.90
C LYS A 17 14.40 4.71 13.25
N VAL A 18 13.81 5.65 13.98
CA VAL A 18 12.85 6.60 13.45
C VAL A 18 13.44 7.98 13.66
N ASN A 19 13.71 8.65 12.54
CA ASN A 19 14.24 10.00 12.53
C ASN A 19 13.10 10.99 12.31
N LYS A 20 13.09 12.08 13.06
CA LYS A 20 12.22 13.24 12.85
C LYS A 20 13.02 14.37 12.23
N TYR A 21 12.43 15.02 11.24
CA TYR A 21 12.94 16.22 10.60
C TYR A 21 11.86 17.30 10.64
N ASP A 22 12.25 18.57 10.69
CA ASP A 22 11.29 19.67 10.55
C ASP A 22 10.76 19.76 9.11
N LYS A 23 9.76 20.63 8.89
CA LYS A 23 9.19 20.88 7.56
C LYS A 23 10.19 21.38 6.50
N ASN A 24 11.36 21.86 6.93
CA ASN A 24 12.43 22.32 6.05
C ASN A 24 13.50 21.23 5.81
N GLY A 25 13.32 20.03 6.36
CA GLY A 25 14.26 18.92 6.23
C GLY A 25 15.42 18.97 7.23
N ASN A 26 15.40 19.85 8.22
CA ASN A 26 16.44 19.86 9.26
C ASN A 26 16.21 18.70 10.23
N PHE A 27 17.27 17.93 10.51
CA PHE A 27 17.21 16.85 11.49
C PHE A 27 16.88 17.39 12.88
N MET A 28 15.91 16.76 13.56
CA MET A 28 15.50 17.12 14.92
C MET A 28 16.00 16.10 15.93
N ASN A 29 15.55 14.83 15.81
CA ASN A 29 15.93 13.76 16.72
C ASN A 29 15.74 12.36 16.12
N THR A 30 16.24 11.36 16.84
CA THR A 30 15.99 9.94 16.64
C THR A 30 15.46 9.35 17.94
N PHE A 31 14.38 8.57 17.91
CA PHE A 31 13.72 8.10 19.14
C PHE A 31 13.38 6.61 19.20
N VAL A 32 13.71 5.86 18.14
CA VAL A 32 13.72 4.38 18.16
C VAL A 32 15.16 3.90 18.07
N ARG A 33 15.49 2.87 18.86
CA ARG A 33 16.79 2.18 18.83
C ARG A 33 16.63 0.68 19.03
N ASN A 34 17.70 -0.06 18.76
CA ASN A 34 17.75 -1.50 19.01
C ASN A 34 17.67 -1.81 20.51
N GLY A 35 16.82 -2.76 20.89
CA GLY A 35 16.66 -3.23 22.26
C GLY A 35 15.29 -3.84 22.52
N LEU A 36 15.01 -4.15 23.78
CA LEU A 36 13.75 -4.76 24.23
C LEU A 36 12.98 -3.88 25.22
N GLY A 37 13.57 -2.76 25.64
CA GLY A 37 12.96 -1.81 26.58
C GLY A 37 11.81 -0.99 25.98
N PRO A 38 11.21 -0.11 26.79
CA PRO A 38 10.22 0.86 26.32
C PRO A 38 10.76 1.68 25.13
N GLY A 39 10.02 1.70 24.02
CA GLY A 39 10.40 2.41 22.79
C GLY A 39 11.49 1.74 21.94
N GLU A 40 12.11 0.65 22.41
CA GLU A 40 13.17 -0.07 21.70
C GLU A 40 12.61 -1.27 20.93
N MET A 41 13.18 -1.59 19.77
CA MET A 41 12.75 -2.75 18.97
C MET A 41 13.89 -3.30 18.12
N GLY A 42 13.81 -4.57 17.71
CA GLY A 42 14.86 -5.22 16.91
C GLY A 42 14.80 -4.90 15.42
N ARG A 43 13.59 -4.76 14.86
CA ARG A 43 13.36 -4.45 13.45
C ARG A 43 12.00 -3.81 13.25
N ILE A 44 11.94 -2.68 12.54
CA ILE A 44 10.67 -2.03 12.20
C ILE A 44 10.05 -2.72 10.98
N ILE A 45 8.74 -2.93 10.99
CA ILE A 45 7.98 -3.43 9.82
C ILE A 45 7.08 -2.35 9.18
N TYR A 46 6.58 -1.40 9.96
CA TYR A 46 5.88 -0.22 9.43
C TYR A 46 5.90 0.94 10.43
N LEU A 47 5.77 2.14 9.88
CA LEU A 47 5.55 3.40 10.57
C LEU A 47 4.23 4.00 10.09
N CYS A 48 3.37 4.42 11.00
CA CYS A 48 2.14 5.15 10.69
C CYS A 48 1.97 6.29 11.65
N LEU A 49 1.58 7.46 11.14
CA LEU A 49 1.25 8.62 11.95
C LEU A 49 -0.25 8.88 11.90
N LYS A 50 -0.87 9.17 13.05
CA LYS A 50 -2.27 9.58 13.13
C LYS A 50 -2.46 10.57 14.28
N ASN A 51 -2.98 11.78 13.98
CA ASN A 51 -3.19 12.84 14.97
C ASN A 51 -1.97 13.06 15.87
N ASP A 52 -0.80 13.28 15.26
CA ASP A 52 0.47 13.48 15.97
C ASP A 52 0.91 12.32 16.88
N THR A 53 0.25 11.17 16.78
CA THR A 53 0.65 9.93 17.44
C THR A 53 1.37 9.04 16.44
N VAL A 54 2.55 8.57 16.82
CA VAL A 54 3.40 7.71 16.00
C VAL A 54 3.20 6.26 16.42
N TYR A 55 2.81 5.41 15.47
CA TYR A 55 2.67 3.97 15.63
C TYR A 55 3.81 3.30 14.87
N VAL A 56 4.66 2.58 15.61
CA VAL A 56 5.79 1.84 15.04
C VAL A 56 5.63 0.39 15.44
N ALA A 57 5.64 -0.52 14.47
CA ALA A 57 5.55 -1.94 14.76
C ALA A 57 6.83 -2.67 14.43
N ASP A 58 7.06 -3.74 15.19
CA ASP A 58 8.16 -4.66 14.99
C ASP A 58 7.74 -5.97 14.31
N GLU A 59 8.73 -6.79 13.96
CA GLU A 59 8.52 -8.09 13.30
C GLU A 59 7.66 -9.08 14.10
N SER A 60 7.51 -8.87 15.41
CA SER A 60 6.62 -9.66 16.27
C SER A 60 5.16 -9.19 16.23
N GLN A 61 4.84 -8.23 15.36
CA GLN A 61 3.56 -7.51 15.24
C GLN A 61 3.21 -6.68 16.47
N THR A 62 4.18 -6.44 17.36
CA THR A 62 3.99 -5.60 18.53
C THR A 62 4.07 -4.13 18.11
N VAL A 63 3.15 -3.30 18.60
CA VAL A 63 3.05 -1.89 18.26
C VAL A 63 3.49 -1.05 19.45
N SER A 64 4.55 -0.26 19.24
CA SER A 64 4.98 0.80 20.16
C SER A 64 4.38 2.13 19.69
N VAL A 65 3.81 2.87 20.63
CA VAL A 65 3.14 4.16 20.39
C VAL A 65 3.96 5.27 21.02
N PHE A 66 4.18 6.34 20.26
CA PHE A 66 4.92 7.52 20.68
C PHE A 66 4.07 8.77 20.42
N ASP A 67 4.38 9.85 21.12
CA ASP A 67 3.90 11.17 20.73
C ASP A 67 4.71 11.70 19.51
N ASN A 68 4.41 12.93 19.06
CA ASN A 68 5.14 13.55 17.96
C ASN A 68 6.53 14.08 18.37
N SER A 69 6.88 14.13 19.65
CA SER A 69 8.22 14.45 20.13
C SER A 69 9.16 13.24 20.07
N GLY A 70 8.59 12.03 20.00
CA GLY A 70 9.29 10.76 20.04
C GLY A 70 9.32 10.13 21.43
N GLU A 71 8.55 10.66 22.40
CA GLU A 71 8.41 10.06 23.72
C GLU A 71 7.55 8.80 23.64
N PHE A 72 8.06 7.69 24.18
CA PHE A 72 7.33 6.43 24.25
C PHE A 72 6.13 6.56 25.21
N LEU A 73 4.94 6.25 24.71
CA LEU A 73 3.70 6.30 25.49
C LEU A 73 3.35 4.91 26.05
N TYR A 74 3.23 3.92 25.17
CA TYR A 74 2.87 2.55 25.54
C TYR A 74 3.13 1.56 24.40
N ARG A 75 2.98 0.27 24.70
CA ARG A 75 3.13 -0.83 23.76
C ARG A 75 2.00 -1.83 23.93
N PHE A 76 1.53 -2.40 22.83
CA PHE A 76 0.53 -3.46 22.84
C PHE A 76 0.72 -4.41 21.65
N LYS A 77 0.19 -5.62 21.76
CA LYS A 77 0.26 -6.64 20.71
C LYS A 77 -1.14 -6.96 20.19
N PRO A 78 -1.52 -6.44 19.01
CA PRO A 78 -2.75 -6.83 18.33
C PRO A 78 -2.72 -8.29 17.90
N GLU A 79 -3.89 -8.86 17.67
CA GLU A 79 -4.02 -10.16 17.05
C GLU A 79 -3.74 -10.08 15.54
N GLY A 80 -3.10 -11.12 15.00
CA GLY A 80 -2.87 -11.27 13.56
C GLY A 80 -1.65 -10.52 13.02
N TRP A 81 -1.37 -10.79 11.75
CA TRP A 81 -0.27 -10.17 11.01
C TRP A 81 -0.82 -9.03 10.16
N ARG A 82 -0.32 -7.82 10.39
CA ARG A 82 -0.89 -6.58 9.85
C ARG A 82 0.14 -5.80 9.05
N PHE A 83 -0.28 -5.31 7.90
CA PHE A 83 0.56 -4.55 6.97
C PHE A 83 -0.24 -3.39 6.36
N GLN A 84 0.45 -2.49 5.66
CA GLN A 84 -0.16 -1.41 4.87
C GLN A 84 -1.11 -0.52 5.71
N LEU A 85 -0.68 -0.18 6.94
CA LEU A 85 -1.49 0.62 7.85
C LEU A 85 -1.70 2.05 7.32
N LYS A 86 -2.96 2.48 7.25
CA LYS A 86 -3.32 3.85 6.89
C LYS A 86 -4.37 4.40 7.86
N PRO A 87 -4.24 5.65 8.34
CA PRO A 87 -5.23 6.24 9.24
C PRO A 87 -6.55 6.52 8.52
N VAL A 88 -7.66 6.37 9.23
CA VAL A 88 -9.01 6.76 8.78
C VAL A 88 -9.67 7.61 9.85
N GLY A 89 -10.00 8.85 9.50
CA GLY A 89 -10.53 9.82 10.44
C GLY A 89 -9.64 9.96 11.69
N THR A 90 -10.26 10.16 12.85
CA THR A 90 -9.53 10.41 14.10
C THR A 90 -9.25 9.15 14.92
N ASN A 91 -9.98 8.05 14.69
CA ASN A 91 -9.99 6.91 15.60
C ASN A 91 -10.00 5.52 14.93
N LYS A 92 -9.77 5.46 13.62
CA LYS A 92 -9.73 4.19 12.87
C LYS A 92 -8.46 4.06 12.04
N PHE A 93 -8.28 2.88 11.48
CA PHE A 93 -7.28 2.57 10.47
C PHE A 93 -7.82 1.59 9.45
N ILE A 94 -7.31 1.62 8.23
CA ILE A 94 -7.31 0.42 7.37
C ILE A 94 -5.97 -0.30 7.44
N CYS A 95 -5.99 -1.62 7.37
CA CYS A 95 -4.79 -2.45 7.23
C CYS A 95 -5.11 -3.76 6.53
N ALA A 96 -4.12 -4.34 5.87
CA ALA A 96 -4.17 -5.73 5.42
C ALA A 96 -3.91 -6.65 6.61
N LEU A 97 -4.77 -7.64 6.82
CA LEU A 97 -4.63 -8.71 7.83
C LEU A 97 -4.39 -10.04 7.12
N LEU A 98 -3.32 -10.75 7.50
CA LEU A 98 -3.00 -12.07 6.97
C LEU A 98 -3.32 -13.16 7.99
N LYS A 99 -4.03 -14.19 7.55
CA LYS A 99 -4.35 -15.40 8.31
C LYS A 99 -3.95 -16.61 7.47
N GLY A 100 -3.38 -17.63 8.10
CA GLY A 100 -3.02 -18.89 7.44
C GLY A 100 -3.74 -20.06 8.10
N ARG A 101 -4.28 -20.98 7.29
CA ARG A 101 -4.86 -22.25 7.77
C ARG A 101 -4.45 -23.39 6.85
N VAL A 102 -4.43 -24.61 7.38
CA VAL A 102 -4.13 -25.81 6.58
C VAL A 102 -5.45 -26.36 6.01
N GLU A 103 -5.51 -26.50 4.69
CA GLU A 103 -6.60 -27.17 3.96
C GLU A 103 -5.99 -28.17 2.98
N GLN A 104 -6.41 -29.44 3.07
CA GLN A 104 -5.95 -30.50 2.14
C GLN A 104 -4.42 -30.54 1.98
N ASP A 105 -3.70 -30.52 3.09
CA ASP A 105 -2.22 -30.52 3.17
C ASP A 105 -1.51 -29.29 2.56
N ARG A 106 -2.28 -28.24 2.21
CA ARG A 106 -1.76 -26.96 1.70
C ARG A 106 -2.09 -25.84 2.66
N VAL A 107 -1.27 -24.79 2.65
CA VAL A 107 -1.52 -23.60 3.48
C VAL A 107 -2.36 -22.62 2.67
N LEU A 108 -3.61 -22.42 3.05
CA LEU A 108 -4.47 -21.37 2.51
C LEU A 108 -4.23 -20.07 3.28
N ILE A 109 -3.88 -19.01 2.55
CA ILE A 109 -3.72 -17.67 3.07
C ILE A 109 -5.00 -16.88 2.78
N THR A 110 -5.57 -16.29 3.83
CA THR A 110 -6.64 -15.29 3.72
C THR A 110 -6.05 -13.93 4.01
N GLN A 111 -6.24 -13.01 3.08
CA GLN A 111 -5.84 -11.62 3.20
C GLN A 111 -7.09 -10.74 3.22
N GLU A 112 -7.28 -10.00 4.31
CA GLU A 112 -8.42 -9.11 4.51
C GLU A 112 -7.96 -7.65 4.54
N LEU A 113 -8.59 -6.77 3.77
CA LEU A 113 -8.47 -5.33 3.99
C LEU A 113 -9.50 -4.95 5.05
N ALA A 114 -9.05 -4.68 6.26
CA ALA A 114 -9.92 -4.44 7.40
C ALA A 114 -9.90 -2.97 7.83
N LEU A 115 -11.09 -2.42 8.08
CA LEU A 115 -11.28 -1.22 8.90
C LEU A 115 -11.22 -1.62 10.37
N THR A 116 -10.37 -0.96 11.15
CA THR A 116 -10.08 -1.29 12.54
C THR A 116 -10.16 -0.06 13.45
N ASN A 117 -10.35 -0.28 14.76
CA ASN A 117 -10.29 0.78 15.77
C ASN A 117 -8.83 1.09 16.21
N ASN A 118 -8.66 1.96 17.21
CA ASN A 118 -7.34 2.34 17.75
C ASN A 118 -6.56 1.17 18.39
N SER A 119 -7.25 0.13 18.82
CA SER A 119 -6.65 -1.10 19.35
C SER A 119 -6.43 -2.16 18.27
N PHE A 120 -6.63 -1.79 16.99
CA PHE A 120 -6.56 -2.67 15.83
C PHE A 120 -7.54 -3.85 15.85
N GLN A 121 -8.65 -3.72 16.56
CA GLN A 121 -9.76 -4.68 16.45
C GLN A 121 -10.56 -4.38 15.19
N THR A 122 -10.88 -5.41 14.42
CA THR A 122 -11.68 -5.29 13.20
C THR A 122 -13.09 -4.79 13.50
N ILE A 123 -13.45 -3.69 12.84
CA ILE A 123 -14.81 -3.15 12.79
C ILE A 123 -15.53 -3.76 11.59
N LYS A 124 -14.87 -3.77 10.42
CA LYS A 124 -15.44 -4.27 9.17
C LYS A 124 -14.34 -4.76 8.23
N VAL A 125 -14.63 -5.81 7.47
CA VAL A 125 -13.79 -6.27 6.36
C VAL A 125 -14.32 -5.64 5.07
N LEU A 126 -13.44 -4.97 4.31
CA LEU A 126 -13.78 -4.21 3.10
C LEU A 126 -13.51 -5.00 1.82
N ASP A 127 -12.51 -5.88 1.85
CA ASP A 127 -12.15 -6.79 0.76
C ASP A 127 -11.47 -8.04 1.33
N THR A 128 -11.63 -9.18 0.66
CA THR A 128 -11.03 -10.46 1.04
C THR A 128 -10.51 -11.18 -0.19
N THR A 129 -9.25 -11.60 -0.12
CA THR A 129 -8.61 -12.45 -1.11
C THR A 129 -8.11 -13.72 -0.44
N GLU A 130 -8.34 -14.88 -1.06
CA GLU A 130 -7.77 -16.15 -0.62
C GLU A 130 -6.91 -16.76 -1.72
N TYR A 131 -5.77 -17.33 -1.32
CA TYR A 131 -4.86 -18.03 -2.21
C TYR A 131 -4.02 -19.03 -1.43
N PHE A 132 -3.65 -20.15 -2.06
CA PHE A 132 -2.74 -21.09 -1.44
C PHE A 132 -1.30 -20.55 -1.47
N ALA A 133 -0.54 -20.78 -0.40
CA ALA A 133 0.80 -20.21 -0.21
C ALA A 133 1.83 -20.68 -1.26
N ASP A 134 1.61 -21.84 -1.87
CA ASP A 134 2.36 -22.40 -3.00
C ASP A 134 1.90 -21.86 -4.37
N ASP A 135 0.73 -21.23 -4.42
CA ASP A 135 0.10 -20.66 -5.62
C ASP A 135 0.31 -19.15 -5.72
N ARG A 136 1.51 -18.67 -5.41
CA ARG A 136 1.76 -17.22 -5.32
C ARG A 136 1.64 -16.51 -6.67
N ASP A 137 0.64 -15.64 -6.76
CA ASP A 137 0.54 -14.53 -7.71
C ASP A 137 0.93 -13.24 -6.96
N ILE A 138 2.15 -12.74 -7.18
CA ILE A 138 2.73 -11.66 -6.38
C ILE A 138 1.86 -10.39 -6.49
N PRO A 139 1.54 -9.84 -7.68
CA PRO A 139 0.64 -8.68 -7.78
C PRO A 139 -0.72 -8.86 -7.11
N ALA A 140 -1.26 -10.08 -7.07
CA ALA A 140 -2.55 -10.34 -6.42
C ALA A 140 -2.53 -10.12 -4.90
N THR A 141 -1.36 -10.14 -4.25
CA THR A 141 -1.20 -9.95 -2.80
C THR A 141 -1.21 -8.49 -2.34
N TRP A 142 -1.20 -7.50 -3.26
CA TRP A 142 -1.31 -6.09 -2.88
C TRP A 142 -2.77 -5.68 -2.74
N MET A 143 -3.10 -4.96 -1.66
CA MET A 143 -4.42 -4.36 -1.48
C MET A 143 -4.32 -2.87 -1.73
N TYR A 144 -4.92 -2.42 -2.82
CA TYR A 144 -4.85 -1.02 -3.22
C TYR A 144 -5.97 -0.25 -2.56
N ALA A 145 -5.61 0.63 -1.62
CA ALA A 145 -6.56 1.48 -0.95
C ALA A 145 -6.04 2.90 -0.71
N SER A 146 -6.95 3.86 -0.87
CA SER A 146 -6.73 5.27 -0.59
C SER A 146 -7.83 5.82 0.32
N ILE A 147 -7.48 6.82 1.11
CA ILE A 147 -8.37 7.44 2.10
C ILE A 147 -8.47 8.91 1.73
N SER A 148 -9.69 9.37 1.43
CA SER A 148 -10.00 10.79 1.32
C SER A 148 -10.52 11.32 2.67
N LYS A 149 -10.88 12.60 2.70
CA LYS A 149 -11.48 13.25 3.88
C LYS A 149 -12.73 12.52 4.40
N ASP A 150 -13.50 11.90 3.52
CA ASP A 150 -14.85 11.39 3.79
C ASP A 150 -15.10 9.96 3.26
N LYS A 151 -14.21 9.43 2.42
CA LYS A 151 -14.35 8.11 1.80
C LYS A 151 -13.09 7.25 1.95
N ILE A 152 -13.27 5.95 1.72
CA ILE A 152 -12.23 4.96 1.53
C ILE A 152 -12.45 4.34 0.15
N TYR A 153 -11.44 4.39 -0.72
CA TYR A 153 -11.47 3.81 -2.05
C TYR A 153 -10.64 2.53 -2.05
N VAL A 154 -11.22 1.41 -2.51
CA VAL A 154 -10.58 0.10 -2.52
C VAL A 154 -10.63 -0.49 -3.93
N GLY A 155 -9.47 -0.74 -4.53
CA GLY A 155 -9.34 -1.43 -5.80
C GLY A 155 -9.54 -2.94 -5.60
N MET A 156 -10.65 -3.47 -6.10
CA MET A 156 -11.07 -4.84 -5.81
C MET A 156 -10.16 -5.86 -6.51
N GLY A 157 -9.74 -6.89 -5.77
CA GLY A 157 -8.74 -7.85 -6.25
C GLY A 157 -9.23 -9.10 -6.94
N GLY A 158 -10.43 -9.55 -6.59
CA GLY A 158 -11.01 -10.76 -7.18
C GLY A 158 -11.49 -10.58 -8.62
N ASP A 159 -11.61 -9.34 -9.09
CA ASP A 159 -12.23 -9.03 -10.36
C ASP A 159 -11.16 -8.76 -11.43
N MET A 160 -11.18 -9.55 -12.50
CA MET A 160 -10.49 -9.24 -13.77
C MET A 160 -11.12 -8.04 -14.49
N TYR A 161 -11.88 -7.22 -13.76
CA TYR A 161 -12.66 -6.08 -14.21
C TYR A 161 -12.21 -4.86 -13.41
N TYR A 162 -12.31 -3.70 -14.04
CA TYR A 162 -11.96 -2.45 -13.40
C TYR A 162 -13.07 -2.06 -12.43
N LYS A 163 -12.83 -2.30 -11.14
CA LYS A 163 -13.78 -2.02 -10.07
C LYS A 163 -13.09 -1.41 -8.86
N ILE A 164 -13.63 -0.27 -8.41
CA ILE A 164 -13.26 0.37 -7.15
C ILE A 164 -14.50 0.45 -6.29
N ASN A 165 -14.45 -0.18 -5.12
CA ASN A 165 -15.49 0.00 -4.11
C ASN A 165 -15.19 1.25 -3.29
N VAL A 166 -16.20 2.10 -3.15
CA VAL A 166 -16.11 3.32 -2.35
C VAL A 166 -16.93 3.10 -1.08
N PHE A 167 -16.27 3.22 0.06
CA PHE A 167 -16.88 3.11 1.38
C PHE A 167 -16.89 4.45 2.10
N ASP A 168 -17.85 4.67 2.99
CA ASP A 168 -17.72 5.71 4.01
C ASP A 168 -16.73 5.30 5.12
N HIS A 169 -16.47 6.20 6.08
CA HIS A 169 -15.57 5.92 7.22
C HIS A 169 -16.18 5.02 8.31
N SER A 170 -17.42 4.57 8.14
CA SER A 170 -18.03 3.47 8.91
C SER A 170 -17.74 2.11 8.26
N GLY A 171 -17.30 2.13 6.99
CA GLY A 171 -17.03 0.97 6.16
C GLY A 171 -18.23 0.52 5.35
N ASP A 172 -19.30 1.31 5.26
CA ASP A 172 -20.47 1.01 4.45
C ASP A 172 -20.21 1.35 2.98
N LEU A 173 -20.51 0.40 2.09
CA LEU A 173 -20.36 0.58 0.65
C LEU A 173 -21.38 1.63 0.21
N VAL A 174 -20.90 2.72 -0.37
CA VAL A 174 -21.74 3.84 -0.81
C VAL A 174 -21.80 3.95 -2.33
N GLU A 175 -20.78 3.46 -3.03
CA GLU A 175 -20.66 3.60 -4.48
C GLU A 175 -19.68 2.57 -5.05
N GLU A 176 -19.83 2.27 -6.34
CA GLU A 176 -18.87 1.48 -7.10
C GLU A 176 -18.47 2.24 -8.37
N VAL A 177 -17.16 2.34 -8.62
CA VAL A 177 -16.60 2.97 -9.82
C VAL A 177 -16.18 1.88 -10.79
N HIS A 178 -16.64 1.98 -12.03
CA HIS A 178 -16.40 1.01 -13.09
C HIS A 178 -15.84 1.69 -14.34
N LYS A 179 -14.99 0.97 -15.08
CA LYS A 179 -14.54 1.36 -16.43
C LYS A 179 -14.48 0.13 -17.31
N ASN A 180 -14.74 0.28 -18.60
CA ASN A 180 -14.58 -0.83 -19.53
C ASN A 180 -13.13 -1.32 -19.52
N TYR A 181 -12.96 -2.62 -19.31
CA TYR A 181 -11.65 -3.25 -19.23
C TYR A 181 -11.68 -4.60 -19.94
N ALA A 182 -10.73 -4.78 -20.86
CA ALA A 182 -10.46 -6.07 -21.47
C ALA A 182 -9.34 -6.74 -20.67
N SER A 183 -9.51 -8.02 -20.32
CA SER A 183 -8.50 -8.76 -19.57
C SER A 183 -7.15 -8.74 -20.30
N ILE A 184 -6.09 -8.45 -19.56
CA ILE A 184 -4.73 -8.34 -20.06
C ILE A 184 -3.91 -9.52 -19.50
N MET A 185 -3.14 -10.18 -20.36
CA MET A 185 -2.22 -11.24 -19.97
C MET A 185 -0.87 -10.63 -19.56
N TYR A 186 -0.13 -11.29 -18.67
CA TYR A 186 1.27 -10.92 -18.45
C TYR A 186 2.12 -11.22 -19.68
N SER A 187 3.07 -10.34 -20.01
CA SER A 187 4.07 -10.59 -21.04
C SER A 187 5.17 -11.54 -20.54
N GLU A 188 5.94 -12.15 -21.45
CA GLU A 188 7.11 -12.97 -21.05
C GLU A 188 8.14 -12.16 -20.25
N GLU A 189 8.33 -10.89 -20.59
CA GLU A 189 9.24 -10.02 -19.84
C GLU A 189 8.75 -9.76 -18.40
N GLU A 190 7.44 -9.61 -18.20
CA GLU A 190 6.86 -9.50 -16.85
C GLU A 190 7.05 -10.79 -16.05
N TYR A 191 6.89 -11.95 -16.69
CA TYR A 191 7.21 -13.22 -16.04
C TYR A 191 8.67 -13.30 -15.61
N GLU A 192 9.60 -12.93 -16.48
CA GLU A 192 11.04 -12.91 -16.16
C GLU A 192 11.37 -11.94 -15.02
N LYS A 193 10.74 -10.76 -14.98
CA LYS A 193 10.89 -9.80 -13.89
C LYS A 193 10.36 -10.35 -12.57
N MET A 194 9.15 -10.92 -12.56
CA MET A 194 8.57 -11.53 -11.36
C MET A 194 9.40 -12.71 -10.86
N THR A 195 9.88 -13.59 -11.75
CA THR A 195 10.76 -14.70 -11.38
C THR A 195 12.06 -14.19 -10.74
N ARG A 196 12.74 -13.20 -11.35
CA ARG A 196 13.96 -12.61 -10.79
C ARG A 196 13.71 -11.99 -9.40
N TYR A 197 12.57 -11.34 -9.20
CA TYR A 197 12.20 -10.76 -7.91
C TYR A 197 12.02 -11.86 -6.83
N LEU A 198 11.33 -12.95 -7.16
CA LEU A 198 11.14 -14.09 -6.24
C LEU A 198 12.47 -14.74 -5.86
N ASP A 199 13.34 -14.96 -6.84
CA ASP A 199 14.67 -15.54 -6.62
C ASP A 199 15.52 -14.66 -5.69
N LYS A 200 15.54 -13.33 -5.94
CA LYS A 200 16.25 -12.35 -5.09
C LYS A 200 15.74 -12.34 -3.64
N THR A 201 14.44 -12.58 -3.45
CA THR A 201 13.79 -12.51 -2.14
C THR A 201 13.73 -13.87 -1.42
N GLY A 202 14.21 -14.95 -2.06
CA GLY A 202 14.14 -16.31 -1.52
C GLY A 202 12.71 -16.82 -1.36
N GLN A 203 11.76 -16.28 -2.13
CA GLN A 203 10.35 -16.66 -2.08
C GLN A 203 10.07 -17.84 -3.02
N ALA A 204 8.91 -18.48 -2.85
CA ALA A 204 8.47 -19.59 -3.70
C ALA A 204 8.36 -19.16 -5.18
N SER A 205 8.56 -20.11 -6.10
CA SER A 205 8.51 -19.84 -7.54
C SER A 205 7.12 -19.41 -8.02
N LEU A 206 7.09 -18.64 -9.10
CA LEU A 206 5.85 -18.12 -9.68
C LEU A 206 5.01 -19.25 -10.28
N ASN A 207 3.75 -19.37 -9.87
CA ASN A 207 2.79 -20.26 -10.53
C ASN A 207 2.13 -19.56 -11.73
N LYS A 208 2.73 -19.72 -12.93
CA LYS A 208 2.22 -19.14 -14.18
C LYS A 208 0.78 -19.57 -14.54
N LYS A 209 0.29 -20.71 -14.03
CA LYS A 209 -1.11 -21.12 -14.27
C LYS A 209 -2.10 -20.22 -13.54
N ASN A 210 -1.70 -19.64 -12.41
CA ASN A 210 -2.55 -18.79 -11.59
C ASN A 210 -2.29 -17.31 -11.89
N ALA A 211 -1.04 -16.92 -12.10
CA ALA A 211 -0.62 -15.56 -12.45
C ALA A 211 -0.65 -15.32 -13.97
N TYR A 212 -1.74 -15.70 -14.66
CA TYR A 212 -1.81 -15.60 -16.13
C TYR A 212 -2.39 -14.28 -16.64
N LYS A 213 -3.16 -13.58 -15.81
CA LYS A 213 -3.82 -12.32 -16.14
C LYS A 213 -3.53 -11.25 -15.09
N LYS A 214 -3.47 -10.01 -15.54
CA LYS A 214 -3.27 -8.83 -14.71
C LYS A 214 -4.57 -8.44 -14.00
N ARG A 215 -4.47 -7.99 -12.75
CA ARG A 215 -5.55 -7.23 -12.09
C ARG A 215 -5.79 -5.94 -12.85
N ALA A 216 -7.05 -5.56 -13.02
CA ALA A 216 -7.40 -4.34 -13.76
C ALA A 216 -6.93 -3.06 -13.05
N VAL A 217 -6.92 -3.07 -11.71
CA VAL A 217 -6.51 -1.95 -10.85
C VAL A 217 -5.24 -2.33 -10.10
N VAL A 218 -4.19 -1.50 -10.25
CA VAL A 218 -2.86 -1.68 -9.63
C VAL A 218 -2.35 -0.46 -8.87
N GLY A 219 -3.24 0.47 -8.61
CA GLY A 219 -3.01 1.58 -7.72
C GLY A 219 -4.29 2.36 -7.55
N VAL A 220 -4.54 2.80 -6.33
CA VAL A 220 -5.69 3.64 -5.99
C VAL A 220 -5.14 4.76 -5.12
N TYR A 221 -5.40 5.99 -5.53
CA TYR A 221 -4.89 7.20 -4.91
C TYR A 221 -5.99 8.27 -4.90
N ASN A 222 -5.79 9.32 -4.11
CA ASN A 222 -6.57 10.54 -4.21
C ASN A 222 -5.62 11.73 -4.33
N ASP A 223 -6.03 12.75 -5.09
CA ASP A 223 -5.34 14.05 -5.04
C ASP A 223 -5.73 14.86 -3.79
N LYS A 224 -5.09 16.02 -3.63
CA LYS A 224 -5.43 17.01 -2.58
C LYS A 224 -6.90 17.44 -2.56
N ASN A 225 -7.57 17.39 -3.70
CA ASN A 225 -8.95 17.84 -3.86
C ASN A 225 -9.94 16.71 -3.56
N GLY A 226 -9.45 15.48 -3.39
CA GLY A 226 -10.24 14.27 -3.19
C GLY A 226 -10.64 13.56 -4.48
N ASN A 227 -10.16 14.00 -5.65
CA ASN A 227 -10.41 13.29 -6.91
C ASN A 227 -9.75 11.91 -6.85
N LEU A 228 -10.46 10.89 -7.34
CA LEU A 228 -9.94 9.53 -7.40
C LEU A 228 -8.97 9.43 -8.59
N ILE A 229 -7.80 8.88 -8.31
CA ILE A 229 -6.78 8.54 -9.31
C ILE A 229 -6.57 7.03 -9.24
N VAL A 230 -6.70 6.36 -10.37
CA VAL A 230 -6.53 4.91 -10.48
C VAL A 230 -5.37 4.65 -11.42
N HIS A 231 -4.49 3.74 -11.04
CA HIS A 231 -3.47 3.20 -11.92
C HIS A 231 -3.99 1.87 -12.50
N PRO A 232 -4.47 1.85 -13.75
CA PRO A 232 -4.91 0.60 -14.37
C PRO A 232 -3.77 -0.24 -14.92
N ALA A 233 -4.05 -1.52 -15.11
CA ALA A 233 -3.23 -2.39 -15.93
C ALA A 233 -3.24 -1.94 -17.40
N VAL A 234 -2.07 -2.01 -18.04
CA VAL A 234 -1.88 -1.77 -19.47
C VAL A 234 -1.25 -2.99 -20.15
N ASP A 235 -1.52 -3.12 -21.46
CA ASP A 235 -1.01 -4.23 -22.27
C ASP A 235 0.41 -3.93 -22.73
N THR A 236 1.36 -4.25 -21.86
CA THR A 236 2.81 -4.09 -22.06
C THR A 236 3.34 -4.95 -23.20
N ALA A 237 2.67 -6.07 -23.54
CA ALA A 237 3.04 -6.91 -24.68
C ALA A 237 2.82 -6.21 -26.04
N LYS A 238 2.04 -5.12 -26.06
CA LYS A 238 1.81 -4.27 -27.24
C LYS A 238 2.61 -2.97 -27.23
N GLY A 239 3.64 -2.85 -26.38
CA GLY A 239 4.52 -1.68 -26.34
C GLY A 239 4.04 -0.53 -25.45
N ASN A 240 3.02 -0.73 -24.62
CA ASN A 240 2.57 0.26 -23.62
C ASN A 240 3.49 0.24 -22.38
N THR A 241 4.78 0.45 -22.59
CA THR A 241 5.81 0.40 -21.54
C THR A 241 6.49 1.75 -21.34
N ASP A 242 6.14 2.78 -22.10
CA ASP A 242 6.76 4.11 -22.02
C ASP A 242 6.33 4.95 -20.80
N GLY A 243 5.48 4.41 -19.93
CA GLY A 243 5.08 5.07 -18.69
C GLY A 243 4.03 4.34 -17.87
N MET A 244 3.64 4.98 -16.76
CA MET A 244 2.54 4.56 -15.89
C MET A 244 1.24 5.25 -16.33
N MET A 245 0.20 4.47 -16.64
CA MET A 245 -1.11 5.05 -16.97
C MET A 245 -1.85 5.46 -15.70
N LEU A 246 -2.47 6.62 -15.70
CA LEU A 246 -3.28 7.13 -14.59
C LEU A 246 -4.65 7.57 -15.12
N ASP A 247 -5.71 7.00 -14.60
CA ASP A 247 -7.09 7.40 -14.85
C ASP A 247 -7.57 8.36 -13.76
N PHE A 248 -8.21 9.44 -14.15
CA PHE A 248 -8.73 10.46 -13.24
C PHE A 248 -10.25 10.43 -13.24
N PHE A 249 -10.83 10.54 -12.05
CA PHE A 249 -12.28 10.57 -11.83
C PHE A 249 -12.66 11.78 -10.99
N SER A 250 -13.81 12.38 -11.30
CA SER A 250 -14.36 13.52 -10.57
C SER A 250 -14.68 13.15 -9.13
N LYS A 251 -14.28 13.97 -8.15
CA LYS A 251 -14.69 13.77 -6.74
C LYS A 251 -16.20 13.89 -6.50
N GLU A 252 -16.94 14.55 -7.40
CA GLU A 252 -18.36 14.87 -7.17
C GLU A 252 -19.26 13.65 -7.36
N ASN A 253 -18.91 12.79 -8.32
CA ASN A 253 -19.74 11.67 -8.78
C ASN A 253 -18.93 10.49 -9.34
N ASN A 254 -17.59 10.48 -9.15
CA ASN A 254 -16.66 9.52 -9.72
C ASN A 254 -16.83 9.25 -11.23
N GLU A 255 -17.27 10.25 -11.99
CA GLU A 255 -17.26 10.16 -13.45
C GLU A 255 -15.82 10.20 -13.99
N TYR A 256 -15.51 9.33 -14.94
CA TYR A 256 -14.23 9.32 -15.63
C TYR A 256 -14.02 10.64 -16.37
N LEU A 257 -12.88 11.27 -16.11
CA LEU A 257 -12.49 12.55 -16.72
C LEU A 257 -11.57 12.31 -17.93
N ASN A 258 -10.40 11.74 -17.66
CA ASN A 258 -9.38 11.48 -18.66
C ASN A 258 -8.35 10.46 -18.13
N SER A 259 -7.43 10.08 -19.02
CA SER A 259 -6.25 9.30 -18.67
C SER A 259 -4.98 10.08 -19.02
N TYR A 260 -3.95 9.93 -18.21
CA TYR A 260 -2.64 10.52 -18.42
C TYR A 260 -1.56 9.45 -18.37
N LEU A 261 -0.65 9.48 -19.34
CA LEU A 261 0.52 8.62 -19.34
C LEU A 261 1.68 9.36 -18.68
N LEU A 262 2.02 8.96 -17.46
CA LEU A 262 3.20 9.43 -16.77
C LEU A 262 4.44 8.74 -17.36
N LYS A 263 5.14 9.45 -18.25
CA LYS A 263 6.34 8.91 -18.90
C LYS A 263 7.42 8.51 -17.91
N THR A 264 8.09 7.42 -18.23
CA THR A 264 9.27 6.94 -17.49
C THR A 264 10.48 6.92 -18.42
N ASP A 265 11.67 7.14 -17.86
CA ASP A 265 12.91 7.11 -18.64
C ASP A 265 13.25 5.69 -19.15
N GLU A 266 12.78 4.69 -18.41
CA GLU A 266 12.92 3.27 -18.74
C GLU A 266 11.54 2.63 -18.90
N PRO A 267 11.45 1.51 -19.65
CA PRO A 267 10.23 0.73 -19.75
C PRO A 267 9.61 0.36 -18.39
N TYR A 268 8.38 0.78 -18.14
CA TYR A 268 7.59 0.46 -16.95
C TYR A 268 6.71 -0.78 -17.17
N TYR A 269 6.69 -1.65 -16.17
CA TYR A 269 5.85 -2.84 -16.12
C TYR A 269 5.12 -2.90 -14.80
N GLN A 270 3.92 -3.49 -14.82
CA GLN A 270 3.06 -3.58 -13.64
C GLN A 270 3.69 -4.40 -12.49
N CYS A 271 4.64 -5.28 -12.80
CA CYS A 271 5.42 -6.05 -11.83
C CYS A 271 6.70 -5.33 -11.35
N ASP A 272 6.89 -4.05 -11.66
CA ASP A 272 7.99 -3.25 -11.11
C ASP A 272 7.66 -2.83 -9.67
N PHE A 273 7.77 -3.80 -8.75
CA PHE A 273 7.41 -3.66 -7.32
C PHE A 273 8.28 -2.64 -6.56
N ASN A 274 9.38 -2.20 -7.16
CA ASN A 274 10.27 -1.15 -6.67
C ASN A 274 9.78 0.27 -7.02
N THR A 275 8.79 0.40 -7.90
CA THR A 275 8.25 1.69 -8.34
C THR A 275 6.86 1.94 -7.76
N PHE A 276 6.68 3.04 -7.02
CA PHE A 276 5.38 3.40 -6.45
C PHE A 276 5.15 4.90 -6.40
N LEU A 277 3.88 5.28 -6.41
CA LEU A 277 3.41 6.66 -6.38
C LEU A 277 2.92 7.05 -4.99
N ILE A 278 3.24 8.28 -4.59
CA ILE A 278 2.65 8.94 -3.42
C ILE A 278 2.10 10.29 -3.87
N PHE A 279 0.84 10.56 -3.52
CA PHE A 279 0.19 11.84 -3.73
C PHE A 279 0.13 12.58 -2.39
N TYR A 280 0.65 13.79 -2.33
CA TYR A 280 0.63 14.62 -1.12
C TYR A 280 0.53 16.10 -1.48
N GLY A 281 -0.58 16.74 -1.07
CA GLY A 281 -0.87 18.12 -1.48
C GLY A 281 -0.86 18.24 -3.01
N ASN A 282 -0.17 19.24 -3.53
CA ASN A 282 -0.03 19.49 -4.98
C ASN A 282 1.04 18.62 -5.65
N MET A 283 1.64 17.68 -4.92
CA MET A 283 2.84 16.98 -5.34
C MET A 283 2.57 15.49 -5.51
N MET A 284 3.03 14.95 -6.62
CA MET A 284 3.10 13.51 -6.87
C MET A 284 4.57 13.12 -6.84
N PHE A 285 4.89 12.09 -6.06
CA PHE A 285 6.22 11.53 -5.92
C PHE A 285 6.22 10.15 -6.56
N LYS A 286 7.13 9.92 -7.50
CA LYS A 286 7.42 8.58 -8.05
C LYS A 286 8.74 8.10 -7.45
N PHE A 287 8.67 7.07 -6.62
CA PHE A 287 9.85 6.44 -6.03
C PHE A 287 10.30 5.29 -6.90
N ASP A 288 11.61 5.17 -7.14
CA ASP A 288 12.26 3.95 -7.61
C ASP A 288 13.24 3.49 -6.52
N SER A 289 12.85 2.47 -5.75
CA SER A 289 13.62 2.01 -4.60
C SER A 289 14.92 1.30 -4.98
N ASP A 290 15.02 0.71 -6.18
CA ASP A 290 16.24 0.04 -6.62
C ASP A 290 17.29 1.06 -7.03
N LYS A 291 16.88 2.17 -7.66
CA LYS A 291 17.78 3.28 -8.02
C LYS A 291 17.99 4.30 -6.90
N SER A 292 17.18 4.25 -5.84
CA SER A 292 17.12 5.27 -4.79
C SER A 292 16.86 6.68 -5.35
N ILE A 293 15.95 6.77 -6.34
CA ILE A 293 15.56 8.02 -7.00
C ILE A 293 14.12 8.37 -6.62
N ILE A 294 13.86 9.67 -6.48
CA ILE A 294 12.52 10.23 -6.30
C ILE A 294 12.31 11.30 -7.36
N ASP A 295 11.37 11.06 -8.27
CA ASP A 295 10.90 12.07 -9.20
C ASP A 295 9.72 12.82 -8.59
N VAL A 296 9.70 14.13 -8.75
CA VAL A 296 8.73 15.01 -8.11
C VAL A 296 7.99 15.81 -9.17
N TYR A 297 6.66 15.71 -9.16
CA TYR A 297 5.78 16.36 -10.12
C TYR A 297 4.80 17.26 -9.38
N GLU A 298 4.65 18.50 -9.84
CA GLU A 298 3.55 19.37 -9.43
C GLU A 298 2.36 19.16 -10.38
N TYR A 299 1.16 18.99 -9.83
CA TYR A 299 -0.05 18.71 -10.60
C TYR A 299 -1.31 19.43 -10.05
#